data_AF-A0A9P0DFC3-F1
#
_entry.id   AF-A0A9P0DFC3-F1
#
_cell.length_a   1.000
_cell.length_b   1.000
_cell.length_c   1.000
_cell.angle_alpha   90.00
_cell.angle_beta   90.00
_cell.angle_gamma   90.00
#
_symmetry.space_group_name_H-M   'P 1'
#
loop_
_entity.id
_entity.type
_entity.pdbx_description
1 polymer ?
#
loop_
_entity_poly.entity_id
_entity_poly.type
_entity_poly.pdbx_seq_one_letter_code
_entity_poly.pdbx_strand_id
1 'polypeptide(L)'
;MALKMWIVEVFNVNENDQTVPKYNRKVKLRADYDPQGISIRILEIDESNQLLEFPVESTTECCRVGSSSYLFTIDNDSLLVRFGSKEEARQFIVEIAKVKSGRDASVFSVRTEDSSATQYFQFYGYLSQQQNMLQDFVRTYTYQRAILCNLEDFKDKIVLDVGAGSGILSFFAAQAGAKRIYAVEASTMAHYAQKLVEANNLSTSIKVIPGKIEEIELPEKVDVIISEPMGYMLYNERMLESYLNAKKWLSPCGKMYPSRGDLHVAPFTDDALYMEQYSKANFWFQTCFHGVNLSALQNCAVKEYFRQPIVDTFDVRICMSKSIRHVVDFLEAEETDLHTIDIPLEFHILESGTCHGLAFWFDVAFAGSQQTIWLSTAPTEPLTHWYQVRCLLEQPLLLKQGQVLTGRVLLEANKRQSYDVTMELTVEGTTQTSKNTLDLKNPYFRYTGAPVQPPPGVANVSPSESYWSQLDAQGVRNAVNMVNGMSVNGLGEVSMDTTQTLLNNNLMASNLIALVDPQHMADAAQPNIHPGCISSTGRGRLANAAALASPTSTHTAQLIGGAISPSLFTSPAPHHNLPPHAPQPVVMANYPISASLMIGDYVKPTPANGVYRQ
;
A
#
# COMPACT_ATOMS: atom_id res chain seq x y z
N MET A 1 5.04 7.56 -25.49
CA MET A 1 4.64 8.37 -26.66
C MET A 1 5.87 8.90 -27.39
N ALA A 2 5.78 9.16 -28.70
CA ALA A 2 6.86 9.83 -29.43
C ALA A 2 6.86 11.34 -29.14
N LEU A 3 8.03 11.89 -28.81
CA LEU A 3 8.22 13.32 -28.57
C LEU A 3 8.00 14.11 -29.86
N LYS A 4 6.94 14.91 -29.92
CA LYS A 4 6.69 15.81 -31.05
C LYS A 4 7.30 17.18 -30.77
N MET A 5 8.14 17.63 -31.70
CA MET A 5 8.79 18.94 -31.67
C MET A 5 8.56 19.66 -32.99
N TRP A 6 8.37 20.97 -32.91
CA TRP A 6 8.15 21.85 -34.05
C TRP A 6 9.11 23.04 -34.00
N ILE A 7 9.54 23.55 -35.16
CA ILE A 7 10.31 24.80 -35.22
C ILE A 7 9.33 25.94 -35.53
N VAL A 8 9.25 26.91 -34.63
CA VAL A 8 8.23 27.97 -34.66
C VAL A 8 8.83 29.36 -34.48
N GLU A 9 8.04 30.37 -34.88
CA GLU A 9 8.23 31.77 -34.53
C GLU A 9 7.19 32.15 -33.46
N VAL A 10 7.57 32.95 -32.47
CA VAL A 10 6.70 33.31 -31.34
C VAL A 10 6.65 34.81 -31.18
N PHE A 11 5.44 35.35 -31.06
CA PHE A 11 5.14 36.77 -30.98
C PHE A 11 4.28 37.05 -29.74
N ASN A 12 4.50 38.19 -29.10
CA ASN A 12 3.52 38.76 -28.16
C ASN A 12 2.54 39.63 -28.97
N VAL A 13 1.26 39.62 -28.59
CA VAL A 13 0.26 40.60 -29.02
C VAL A 13 0.20 41.68 -27.93
N ASN A 14 0.38 42.95 -28.31
CA ASN A 14 0.32 44.07 -27.36
C ASN A 14 -1.10 44.66 -27.25
N GLU A 15 -1.30 45.61 -26.33
CA GLU A 15 -2.58 46.31 -26.09
C GLU A 15 -3.15 47.06 -27.32
N ASN A 16 -2.37 47.21 -28.39
CA ASN A 16 -2.78 47.81 -29.66
C ASN A 16 -3.03 46.76 -30.77
N ASP A 17 -3.24 45.49 -30.40
CA ASP A 17 -3.43 44.33 -31.29
C ASP A 17 -2.26 44.05 -32.26
N GLN A 18 -1.07 44.60 -32.01
CA GLN A 18 0.10 44.41 -32.87
C GLN A 18 0.97 43.25 -32.40
N THR A 19 1.31 42.35 -33.34
CA THR A 19 2.23 41.23 -33.08
C THR A 19 3.69 41.68 -33.11
N VAL A 20 4.38 41.61 -31.97
CA VAL A 20 5.82 41.90 -31.84
C VAL A 20 6.57 40.58 -31.59
N PRO A 21 7.69 40.27 -32.28
CA PRO A 21 8.45 39.06 -32.01
C PRO A 21 8.89 38.97 -30.54
N LYS A 22 8.56 37.87 -29.84
CA LYS A 22 9.01 37.62 -28.45
C LYS A 22 10.48 37.21 -28.41
N TYR A 23 10.94 36.54 -29.47
CA TYR A 23 12.33 36.14 -29.65
C TYR A 23 12.83 36.55 -31.04
N ASN A 24 14.07 37.04 -31.13
CA ASN A 24 14.71 37.47 -32.38
C ASN A 24 15.16 36.31 -33.30
N ARG A 25 14.73 35.08 -33.00
CA ARG A 25 15.12 33.83 -33.66
C ARG A 25 13.99 32.82 -33.58
N LYS A 26 14.01 31.83 -34.48
CA LYS A 26 13.15 30.65 -34.37
C LYS A 26 13.51 29.86 -33.12
N VAL A 27 12.53 29.17 -32.57
CA VAL A 27 12.62 28.42 -31.31
C VAL A 27 11.99 27.03 -31.50
N LYS A 28 12.37 26.08 -30.66
CA LYS A 28 11.77 24.75 -30.64
C LYS A 28 10.56 24.77 -29.73
N LEU A 29 9.38 24.43 -30.25
CA LEU A 29 8.20 24.17 -29.43
C LEU A 29 8.08 22.66 -29.25
N ARG A 30 7.96 22.25 -27.99
CA ARG A 30 7.79 20.86 -27.57
C ARG A 30 6.51 20.76 -26.75
N ALA A 31 5.63 19.84 -27.13
CA ALA A 31 4.47 19.48 -26.32
C ALA A 31 4.84 18.24 -25.52
N ASP A 32 5.07 18.42 -24.22
CA ASP A 32 5.21 17.32 -23.27
C ASP A 32 3.84 17.03 -22.65
N TYR A 33 3.51 15.75 -22.50
CA TYR A 33 2.36 15.35 -21.70
C TYR A 33 2.75 15.42 -20.23
N ASP A 34 1.99 16.18 -19.46
CA ASP A 34 2.21 16.37 -18.03
C ASP A 34 0.94 15.97 -17.26
N PRO A 35 1.05 15.47 -16.01
CA PRO A 35 0.00 15.47 -15.00
C PRO A 35 -1.24 16.35 -15.19
N GLN A 36 -1.10 17.62 -15.56
CA GLN A 36 -2.19 18.60 -15.62
C GLN A 36 -2.72 18.87 -17.04
N GLY A 37 -2.19 18.19 -18.07
CA GLY A 37 -2.60 18.36 -19.47
C GLY A 37 -1.43 18.26 -20.45
N ILE A 38 -1.32 19.19 -21.39
CA ILE A 38 -0.11 19.34 -22.21
C ILE A 38 0.69 20.53 -21.69
N SER A 39 1.92 20.31 -21.26
CA SER A 39 2.89 21.38 -21.03
C SER A 39 3.54 21.78 -22.36
N ILE A 40 3.42 23.05 -22.71
CA ILE A 40 4.08 23.62 -23.89
C ILE A 40 5.38 24.27 -23.45
N ARG A 41 6.49 23.64 -23.84
CA ARG A 41 7.86 24.14 -23.63
C ARG A 41 8.37 24.80 -24.90
N ILE A 42 8.92 26.00 -24.74
CA ILE A 42 9.66 26.72 -25.77
C ILE A 42 11.14 26.67 -25.37
N LEU A 43 11.95 26.08 -26.25
CA LEU A 43 13.38 25.82 -26.06
C LEU A 43 14.20 26.56 -27.12
N GLU A 44 15.49 26.79 -26.83
CA GLU A 44 16.45 27.14 -27.87
C GLU A 44 16.59 26.02 -28.92
N ILE A 45 17.04 26.34 -30.14
CA ILE A 45 17.12 25.39 -31.26
C ILE A 45 18.05 24.20 -30.94
N ASP A 46 19.10 24.47 -30.18
CA ASP A 46 20.11 23.53 -29.70
C ASP A 46 19.69 22.77 -28.42
N GLU A 47 18.47 23.03 -27.90
CA GLU A 47 17.93 22.49 -26.65
C GLU A 47 18.77 22.80 -25.39
N SER A 48 19.71 23.75 -25.48
CA SER A 48 20.62 24.10 -24.38
C SER A 48 19.93 24.80 -23.21
N ASN A 49 18.81 25.48 -23.47
CA ASN A 49 18.10 26.29 -22.50
C ASN A 49 16.58 26.34 -22.76
N GLN A 50 15.80 26.42 -21.67
CA GLN A 50 14.34 26.57 -21.70
C GLN A 50 13.97 28.06 -21.60
N LEU A 51 13.19 28.55 -22.57
CA LEU A 51 12.83 29.97 -22.71
C LEU A 51 11.47 30.33 -22.13
N LEU A 52 10.52 29.39 -22.16
CA LEU A 52 9.19 29.50 -21.56
C LEU A 52 8.59 28.11 -21.39
N GLU A 53 7.80 27.92 -20.33
CA GLU A 53 6.95 26.75 -20.14
C GLU A 53 5.60 27.21 -19.59
N PHE A 54 4.51 26.65 -20.12
CA PHE A 54 3.16 26.91 -19.63
C PHE A 54 2.25 25.68 -19.84
N PRO A 55 1.34 25.38 -18.89
CA PRO A 55 0.35 24.32 -19.07
C PRO A 55 -0.75 24.75 -20.06
N VAL A 56 -1.32 23.77 -20.75
CA VAL A 56 -2.53 23.90 -21.54
C VAL A 56 -3.57 22.93 -21.00
N GLU A 57 -4.58 23.52 -20.36
CA GLU A 57 -5.74 22.87 -19.73
C GLU A 57 -6.99 23.02 -20.62
N SER A 58 -8.11 22.40 -20.22
CA SER A 58 -9.41 22.59 -20.87
C SER A 58 -9.91 24.04 -20.78
N THR A 59 -9.53 24.75 -19.71
CA THR A 59 -9.86 26.14 -19.38
C THR A 59 -8.99 27.17 -20.12
N THR A 60 -7.79 26.79 -20.58
CA THR A 60 -6.83 27.73 -21.19
C THR A 60 -7.43 28.41 -22.42
N GLU A 61 -7.54 29.74 -22.37
CA GLU A 61 -7.98 30.53 -23.52
C GLU A 61 -6.94 30.43 -24.64
N CYS A 62 -7.36 29.85 -25.77
CA CYS A 62 -6.51 29.72 -26.95
C CYS A 62 -7.36 29.45 -28.18
N CYS A 63 -6.92 29.96 -29.33
CA CYS A 63 -7.65 29.90 -30.59
C CYS A 63 -6.73 29.77 -31.80
N ARG A 64 -7.28 29.30 -32.92
CA ARG A 64 -6.57 29.21 -34.20
C ARG A 64 -6.59 30.58 -34.89
N VAL A 65 -5.42 31.08 -35.28
CA VAL A 65 -5.28 32.33 -36.04
C VAL A 65 -4.80 32.01 -37.46
N GLY A 66 -5.74 32.03 -38.41
CA GLY A 66 -5.47 31.71 -39.82
C GLY A 66 -5.03 30.26 -40.06
N SER A 67 -4.27 30.03 -41.13
CA SER A 67 -3.94 28.66 -41.56
C SER A 67 -2.72 28.03 -40.88
N SER A 68 -1.84 28.83 -40.27
CA SER A 68 -0.49 28.43 -39.83
C SER A 68 -0.06 29.01 -38.48
N SER A 69 -0.98 29.61 -37.72
CA SER A 69 -0.70 30.17 -36.39
C SER A 69 -1.76 29.78 -35.36
N TYR A 70 -1.36 29.83 -34.09
CA TYR A 70 -2.19 29.51 -32.93
C TYR A 70 -1.88 30.49 -31.80
N LEU A 71 -2.91 31.02 -31.15
CA LEU A 71 -2.81 32.03 -30.10
C LEU A 71 -3.14 31.38 -28.76
N PHE A 72 -2.33 31.63 -27.73
CA PHE A 72 -2.60 31.31 -26.33
C PHE A 72 -2.69 32.60 -25.52
N THR A 73 -3.66 32.69 -24.63
CA THR A 73 -3.67 33.68 -23.54
C THR A 73 -3.12 32.98 -22.30
N ILE A 74 -2.04 33.52 -21.72
CA ILE A 74 -1.36 32.95 -20.55
C ILE A 74 -1.22 34.10 -19.54
N ASP A 75 -1.86 33.96 -18.38
CA ASP A 75 -2.05 35.06 -17.41
C ASP A 75 -2.64 36.31 -18.09
N ASN A 76 -1.83 37.36 -18.28
CA ASN A 76 -2.20 38.60 -18.99
C ASN A 76 -1.50 38.76 -20.36
N ASP A 77 -0.67 37.78 -20.77
CA ASP A 77 0.14 37.82 -21.99
C ASP A 77 -0.55 37.03 -23.13
N SER A 78 -0.72 37.66 -24.30
CA SER A 78 -1.22 36.99 -25.52
C SER A 78 -0.06 36.53 -26.40
N LEU A 79 0.14 35.21 -26.50
CA LEU A 79 1.25 34.55 -27.18
C LEU A 79 0.82 33.91 -28.51
N LEU A 80 1.23 34.50 -29.63
CA LEU A 80 0.97 33.97 -30.96
C LEU A 80 2.15 33.11 -31.44
N VAL A 81 1.90 31.82 -31.65
CA VAL A 81 2.84 30.86 -32.23
C VAL A 81 2.56 30.71 -33.73
N ARG A 82 3.60 30.77 -34.57
CA ARG A 82 3.54 30.56 -36.03
C ARG A 82 4.44 29.41 -36.46
N PHE A 83 3.88 28.46 -37.19
CA PHE A 83 4.56 27.25 -37.65
C PHE A 83 5.19 27.44 -39.03
N GLY A 84 6.28 26.71 -39.30
CA GLY A 84 6.96 26.74 -40.61
C GLY A 84 6.10 26.22 -41.76
N SER A 85 5.22 25.26 -41.51
CA SER A 85 4.27 24.73 -42.49
C SER A 85 2.83 24.67 -41.99
N LYS A 86 1.88 24.64 -42.93
CA LYS A 86 0.45 24.47 -42.65
C LYS A 86 0.13 23.08 -42.07
N GLU A 87 0.92 22.06 -42.39
CA GLU A 87 0.69 20.69 -41.94
C GLU A 87 1.17 20.50 -40.50
N GLU A 88 2.32 21.06 -40.11
CA GLU A 88 2.74 21.13 -38.70
C GLU A 88 1.72 21.86 -37.83
N ALA A 89 1.25 23.03 -38.29
CA ALA A 89 0.18 23.76 -37.61
C ALA A 89 -1.08 22.90 -37.44
N ARG A 90 -1.51 22.20 -38.50
CA ARG A 90 -2.69 21.31 -38.46
C ARG A 90 -2.51 20.19 -37.44
N GLN A 91 -1.34 19.55 -37.40
CA GLN A 91 -1.03 18.50 -36.45
C GLN A 91 -1.04 19.02 -35.00
N PHE A 92 -0.41 20.16 -34.74
CA PHE A 92 -0.41 20.81 -33.43
C PHE A 92 -1.82 21.18 -32.96
N ILE A 93 -2.62 21.82 -33.84
CA ILE A 93 -4.01 22.21 -33.58
C ILE A 93 -4.86 20.99 -33.19
N VAL A 94 -4.66 19.83 -33.82
CA VAL A 94 -5.38 18.60 -33.49
C VAL A 94 -5.05 18.12 -32.08
N GLU A 95 -3.79 18.16 -31.63
CA GLU A 95 -3.45 17.72 -30.27
C GLU A 95 -4.02 18.68 -29.20
N ILE A 96 -3.94 20.00 -29.41
CA ILE A 96 -4.55 20.98 -28.48
C ILE A 96 -6.09 20.85 -28.47
N ALA A 97 -6.71 20.59 -29.62
CA ALA A 97 -8.15 20.39 -29.72
C ALA A 97 -8.64 19.11 -28.99
N LYS A 98 -7.83 18.05 -28.92
CA LYS A 98 -8.16 16.87 -28.09
C LYS A 98 -8.24 17.24 -26.62
N VAL A 99 -7.19 17.87 -26.08
CA VAL A 99 -7.13 18.33 -24.68
C VAL A 99 -8.32 19.24 -24.35
N LYS A 100 -8.61 20.21 -25.21
CA LYS A 100 -9.70 21.18 -24.98
C LYS A 100 -11.11 20.67 -25.22
N SER A 101 -11.30 19.58 -25.96
CA SER A 101 -12.64 19.07 -26.26
C SER A 101 -13.11 17.96 -25.34
N GLY A 102 -12.19 17.26 -24.66
CA GLY A 102 -12.51 16.11 -23.81
C GLY A 102 -13.15 14.92 -24.55
N ARG A 103 -13.16 14.92 -25.89
CA ARG A 103 -13.95 13.97 -26.70
C ARG A 103 -13.35 12.58 -26.85
N ASP A 104 -12.11 12.40 -26.41
CA ASP A 104 -11.43 11.11 -26.24
C ASP A 104 -11.04 10.90 -24.76
N ALA A 105 -11.82 11.44 -23.81
CA ALA A 105 -11.61 11.16 -22.39
C ALA A 105 -11.83 9.66 -22.13
N SER A 106 -10.77 8.95 -21.76
CA SER A 106 -10.85 7.53 -21.42
C SER A 106 -11.70 7.33 -20.17
N VAL A 107 -12.28 6.14 -20.02
CA VAL A 107 -13.13 5.82 -18.85
C VAL A 107 -12.39 6.12 -17.53
N PHE A 108 -11.09 5.81 -17.50
CA PHE A 108 -10.18 6.18 -16.41
C PHE A 108 -10.12 7.69 -16.15
N SER A 109 -9.92 8.53 -17.18
CA SER A 109 -9.80 9.99 -17.00
C SER A 109 -11.14 10.67 -16.65
N VAL A 110 -12.27 10.06 -17.01
CA VAL A 110 -13.61 10.57 -16.60
C VAL A 110 -13.85 10.31 -15.11
N ARG A 111 -13.40 9.17 -14.58
CA ARG A 111 -13.69 8.70 -13.21
C ARG A 111 -12.63 9.07 -12.15
N THR A 112 -11.47 9.58 -12.58
CA THR A 112 -10.30 9.84 -11.72
C THR A 112 -9.80 11.28 -11.88
N GLU A 113 -9.45 11.93 -10.77
CA GLU A 113 -8.76 13.22 -10.78
C GLU A 113 -7.30 13.09 -11.23
N ASP A 114 -6.88 13.96 -12.15
CA ASP A 114 -5.55 13.95 -12.78
C ASP A 114 -4.38 14.01 -11.78
N SER A 115 -4.55 14.75 -10.68
CA SER A 115 -3.59 14.83 -9.58
C SER A 115 -3.42 13.48 -8.87
N SER A 116 -4.51 12.75 -8.61
CA SER A 116 -4.46 11.40 -8.04
C SER A 116 -3.83 10.42 -9.01
N ALA A 117 -4.28 10.39 -10.27
CA ALA A 117 -3.75 9.50 -11.31
C ALA A 117 -2.23 9.67 -11.47
N THR A 118 -1.76 10.92 -11.45
CA THR A 118 -0.34 11.25 -11.51
C THR A 118 0.44 10.67 -10.34
N GLN A 119 0.01 10.98 -9.10
CA GLN A 119 0.68 10.50 -7.90
C GLN A 119 0.71 8.96 -7.85
N TYR A 120 -0.38 8.34 -8.29
CA TYR A 120 -0.52 6.89 -8.42
C TYR A 120 0.51 6.28 -9.38
N PHE A 121 0.55 6.72 -10.64
CA PHE A 121 1.52 6.17 -11.62
C PHE A 121 2.97 6.55 -11.31
N GLN A 122 3.22 7.70 -10.66
CA GLN A 122 4.55 8.04 -10.16
C GLN A 122 4.99 7.10 -9.03
N PHE A 123 4.10 6.76 -8.09
CA PHE A 123 4.36 5.82 -7.00
C PHE A 123 4.75 4.44 -7.54
N TYR A 124 3.96 3.88 -8.46
CA TYR A 124 4.23 2.57 -9.07
C TYR A 124 5.43 2.53 -10.03
N GLY A 125 5.89 3.69 -10.51
CA GLY A 125 7.11 3.86 -11.29
C GLY A 125 8.42 3.72 -10.48
N TYR A 126 8.37 3.63 -9.15
CA TYR A 126 9.55 3.39 -8.31
C TYR A 126 9.87 1.91 -8.15
N LEU A 127 11.12 1.53 -8.44
CA LEU A 127 11.61 0.15 -8.25
C LEU A 127 11.51 -0.33 -6.79
N SER A 128 11.61 0.56 -5.81
CA SER A 128 11.42 0.22 -4.40
C SER A 128 10.01 -0.26 -4.07
N GLN A 129 8.97 0.30 -4.71
CA GLN A 129 7.59 -0.16 -4.50
C GLN A 129 7.35 -1.50 -5.18
N GLN A 130 7.88 -1.70 -6.39
CA GLN A 130 7.89 -3.01 -7.03
C GLN A 130 8.64 -4.05 -6.18
N GLN A 131 9.76 -3.67 -5.58
CA GLN A 131 10.50 -4.55 -4.65
C GLN A 131 9.67 -4.91 -3.42
N ASN A 132 8.98 -3.96 -2.79
CA ASN A 132 8.11 -4.23 -1.64
C ASN A 132 7.04 -5.30 -1.99
N MET A 133 6.41 -5.16 -3.16
CA MET A 133 5.43 -6.13 -3.67
C MET A 133 6.04 -7.50 -3.99
N LEU A 134 7.23 -7.54 -4.60
CA LEU A 134 7.94 -8.78 -4.94
C LEU A 134 8.51 -9.51 -3.72
N GLN A 135 8.83 -8.78 -2.65
CA GLN A 135 9.32 -9.35 -1.38
C GLN A 135 8.19 -9.90 -0.49
N ASP A 136 6.92 -9.57 -0.78
CA ASP A 136 5.78 -10.33 -0.26
C ASP A 136 5.78 -11.72 -0.92
N PHE A 137 6.36 -12.68 -0.20
CA PHE A 137 6.45 -14.07 -0.63
C PHE A 137 5.07 -14.71 -0.73
N VAL A 138 4.15 -14.43 0.20
CA VAL A 138 2.81 -15.05 0.22
C VAL A 138 2.04 -14.65 -1.03
N ARG A 139 2.06 -13.36 -1.40
CA ARG A 139 1.58 -12.84 -2.67
C ARG A 139 2.26 -13.55 -3.84
N THR A 140 3.57 -13.35 -3.99
CA THR A 140 4.28 -13.68 -5.24
C THR A 140 4.29 -15.18 -5.52
N TYR A 141 4.50 -16.00 -4.48
CA TYR A 141 4.46 -17.45 -4.59
C TYR A 141 3.05 -17.99 -4.84
N THR A 142 2.01 -17.41 -4.25
CA THR A 142 0.63 -17.87 -4.48
C THR A 142 0.18 -17.59 -5.91
N TYR A 143 0.54 -16.43 -6.48
CA TYR A 143 0.32 -16.14 -7.90
C TYR A 143 1.08 -17.12 -8.81
N GLN A 144 2.36 -17.38 -8.53
CA GLN A 144 3.14 -18.37 -9.29
C GLN A 144 2.50 -19.76 -9.22
N ARG A 145 2.08 -20.20 -8.03
CA ARG A 145 1.41 -21.49 -7.82
C ARG A 145 0.06 -21.56 -8.52
N ALA A 146 -0.75 -20.50 -8.47
CA ALA A 146 -2.03 -20.43 -9.18
C ALA A 146 -1.89 -20.66 -10.68
N ILE A 147 -0.85 -20.07 -11.29
CA ILE A 147 -0.53 -20.20 -12.71
C ILE A 147 0.07 -21.58 -13.01
N LEU A 148 1.11 -22.01 -12.28
CA LEU A 148 1.84 -23.26 -12.55
C LEU A 148 1.08 -24.54 -12.15
N CYS A 149 0.09 -24.47 -11.25
CA CYS A 149 -0.81 -25.60 -10.95
C CYS A 149 -1.98 -25.72 -11.94
N ASN A 150 -2.11 -24.80 -12.90
CA ASN A 150 -3.17 -24.77 -13.90
C ASN A 150 -2.60 -24.59 -15.32
N LEU A 151 -1.56 -25.38 -15.66
CA LEU A 151 -0.83 -25.25 -16.93
C LEU A 151 -1.74 -25.31 -18.16
N GLU A 152 -2.83 -26.08 -18.12
CA GLU A 152 -3.79 -26.17 -19.22
C GLU A 152 -4.50 -24.85 -19.55
N ASP A 153 -4.63 -23.94 -18.58
CA ASP A 153 -5.23 -22.62 -18.79
C ASP A 153 -4.25 -21.62 -19.45
N PHE A 154 -2.94 -21.91 -19.44
CA PHE A 154 -1.91 -21.00 -19.96
C PHE A 154 -1.14 -21.55 -21.17
N LYS A 155 -0.95 -22.87 -21.25
CA LYS A 155 -0.14 -23.50 -22.29
C LYS A 155 -0.71 -23.24 -23.69
N ASP A 156 0.15 -22.77 -24.59
CA ASP A 156 -0.17 -22.39 -25.97
C ASP A 156 -1.23 -21.25 -26.10
N LYS A 157 -1.59 -20.60 -24.98
CA LYS A 157 -2.60 -19.53 -24.90
C LYS A 157 -2.07 -18.12 -25.09
N ILE A 158 -2.99 -17.20 -25.36
CA ILE A 158 -2.74 -15.75 -25.39
C ILE A 158 -3.19 -15.16 -24.05
N VAL A 159 -2.29 -14.43 -23.39
CA VAL A 159 -2.49 -13.88 -22.03
C VAL A 159 -2.40 -12.35 -22.05
N LEU A 160 -3.22 -11.69 -21.25
CA LEU A 160 -3.14 -10.25 -20.96
C LEU A 160 -2.78 -10.06 -19.49
N ASP A 161 -1.72 -9.29 -19.21
CA ASP A 161 -1.28 -8.90 -17.88
C ASP A 161 -1.58 -7.41 -17.68
N VAL A 162 -2.54 -7.10 -16.80
CA VAL A 162 -3.11 -5.75 -16.62
C VAL A 162 -2.47 -5.09 -15.40
N GLY A 163 -1.75 -3.98 -15.62
CA GLY A 163 -0.95 -3.35 -14.58
C GLY A 163 0.28 -4.21 -14.26
N ALA A 164 0.98 -4.66 -15.30
CA ALA A 164 2.02 -5.68 -15.20
C ALA A 164 3.19 -5.28 -14.28
N GLY A 165 3.39 -3.99 -14.00
CA GLY A 165 4.47 -3.49 -13.15
C GLY A 165 5.83 -3.91 -13.68
N SER A 166 6.58 -4.66 -12.89
CA SER A 166 7.85 -5.29 -13.29
C SER A 166 7.72 -6.42 -14.33
N GLY A 167 6.51 -6.90 -14.62
CA GLY A 167 6.22 -8.01 -15.52
C GLY A 167 6.24 -9.40 -14.87
N ILE A 168 6.30 -9.49 -13.54
CA ILE A 168 6.48 -10.76 -12.82
C ILE A 168 5.41 -11.82 -13.15
N LEU A 169 4.14 -11.43 -13.28
CA LEU A 169 3.06 -12.35 -13.62
C LEU A 169 3.16 -12.82 -15.08
N SER A 170 3.53 -11.94 -16.00
CA SER A 170 3.89 -12.30 -17.38
C SER A 170 5.03 -13.33 -17.46
N PHE A 171 6.04 -13.26 -16.58
CA PHE A 171 7.08 -14.29 -16.51
C PHE A 171 6.53 -15.64 -16.02
N PHE A 172 5.61 -15.66 -15.07
CA PHE A 172 4.95 -16.90 -14.62
C PHE A 172 4.06 -17.50 -15.71
N ALA A 173 3.32 -16.68 -16.47
CA ALA A 173 2.58 -17.14 -17.64
C ALA A 173 3.49 -17.73 -18.73
N ALA A 174 4.65 -17.11 -18.97
CA ALA A 174 5.66 -17.67 -19.88
C ALA A 174 6.24 -19.01 -19.37
N GLN A 175 6.49 -19.15 -18.06
CA GLN A 175 6.89 -20.42 -17.43
C GLN A 175 5.82 -21.52 -17.59
N ALA A 176 4.54 -21.17 -17.58
CA ALA A 176 3.44 -22.09 -17.86
C ALA A 176 3.26 -22.44 -19.36
N GLY A 177 4.09 -21.88 -20.24
CA GLY A 177 4.06 -22.16 -21.68
C GLY A 177 3.09 -21.31 -22.49
N ALA A 178 2.74 -20.10 -22.01
CA ALA A 178 1.92 -19.18 -22.79
C ALA A 178 2.60 -18.78 -24.12
N LYS A 179 1.83 -18.87 -25.20
CA LYS A 179 2.27 -18.61 -26.58
C LYS A 179 2.57 -17.13 -26.80
N ARG A 180 1.79 -16.26 -26.17
CA ARG A 180 1.94 -14.80 -26.25
C ARG A 180 1.37 -14.15 -25.00
N ILE A 181 2.08 -13.14 -24.48
CA ILE A 181 1.69 -12.37 -23.31
C ILE A 181 1.76 -10.88 -23.66
N TYR A 182 0.66 -10.16 -23.45
CA TYR A 182 0.60 -8.71 -23.55
C TYR A 182 0.70 -8.11 -22.14
N ALA A 183 1.85 -7.50 -21.83
CA ALA A 183 2.09 -6.88 -20.53
C ALA A 183 1.76 -5.38 -20.61
N VAL A 184 0.58 -4.99 -20.16
CA VAL A 184 0.10 -3.60 -20.20
C VAL A 184 0.46 -2.90 -18.90
N GLU A 185 1.25 -1.83 -19.00
CA GLU A 185 1.71 -1.06 -17.84
C GLU A 185 1.66 0.44 -18.15
N ALA A 186 1.01 1.21 -17.28
CA ALA A 186 0.75 2.65 -17.51
C ALA A 186 1.86 3.56 -16.99
N SER A 187 2.59 3.14 -15.96
CA SER A 187 3.71 3.90 -15.38
C SER A 187 4.99 3.75 -16.21
N THR A 188 6.03 4.48 -15.80
CA THR A 188 7.39 4.32 -16.34
C THR A 188 8.00 2.94 -16.06
N MET A 189 7.37 2.10 -15.22
CA MET A 189 7.81 0.74 -14.95
C MET A 189 7.82 -0.16 -16.20
N ALA A 190 6.99 0.15 -17.21
CA ALA A 190 7.02 -0.52 -18.51
C ALA A 190 8.42 -0.57 -19.14
N HIS A 191 9.25 0.45 -18.93
CA HIS A 191 10.63 0.47 -19.43
C HIS A 191 11.56 -0.51 -18.69
N TYR A 192 11.30 -0.80 -17.42
CA TYR A 192 12.05 -1.80 -16.65
C TYR A 192 11.55 -3.21 -16.94
N ALA A 193 10.23 -3.41 -17.09
CA ALA A 193 9.65 -4.67 -17.55
C ALA A 193 10.24 -5.07 -18.92
N GLN A 194 10.30 -4.15 -19.88
CA GLN A 194 10.90 -4.40 -21.20
C GLN A 194 12.37 -4.84 -21.10
N LYS A 195 13.17 -4.20 -20.24
CA LYS A 195 14.57 -4.60 -19.98
C LYS A 195 14.66 -6.01 -19.38
N LEU A 196 13.75 -6.38 -18.46
CA LEU A 196 13.71 -7.72 -17.89
C LEU A 196 13.31 -8.77 -18.94
N VAL A 197 12.35 -8.46 -19.83
CA VAL A 197 11.93 -9.35 -20.91
C VAL A 197 13.09 -9.64 -21.88
N GLU A 198 13.85 -8.60 -22.24
CA GLU A 198 15.06 -8.72 -23.06
C GLU A 198 16.15 -9.53 -22.36
N ALA A 199 16.47 -9.22 -21.09
CA ALA A 199 17.50 -9.92 -20.32
C ALA A 199 17.20 -11.41 -20.11
N ASN A 200 15.92 -11.80 -20.07
CA ASN A 200 15.48 -13.19 -19.95
C ASN A 200 15.22 -13.88 -21.31
N ASN A 201 15.53 -13.23 -22.43
CA ASN A 201 15.33 -13.75 -23.80
C ASN A 201 13.87 -14.09 -24.16
N LEU A 202 12.89 -13.42 -23.55
CA LEU A 202 11.46 -13.70 -23.72
C LEU A 202 10.73 -12.70 -24.65
N SER A 203 11.45 -11.82 -25.35
CA SER A 203 10.89 -10.79 -26.25
C SER A 203 10.07 -11.33 -27.43
N THR A 204 10.12 -12.64 -27.72
CA THR A 204 9.27 -13.31 -28.71
C THR A 204 7.88 -13.67 -28.15
N SER A 205 7.78 -13.89 -26.84
CA SER A 205 6.59 -14.33 -26.13
C SER A 205 5.90 -13.19 -25.38
N ILE A 206 6.67 -12.40 -24.62
CA ILE A 206 6.16 -11.26 -23.85
C ILE A 206 6.34 -9.97 -24.67
N LYS A 207 5.26 -9.24 -24.89
CA LYS A 207 5.25 -7.90 -25.49
C LYS A 207 4.76 -6.88 -24.47
N VAL A 208 5.65 -6.00 -24.01
CA VAL A 208 5.27 -4.89 -23.13
C VAL A 208 4.58 -3.78 -23.94
N ILE A 209 3.47 -3.27 -23.42
CA ILE A 209 2.67 -2.20 -24.02
C ILE A 209 2.53 -1.06 -23.00
N PRO A 210 3.25 0.06 -23.17
CA PRO A 210 3.14 1.19 -22.27
C PRO A 210 1.82 1.96 -22.52
N GLY A 211 0.95 2.02 -21.53
CA GLY A 211 -0.34 2.73 -21.59
C GLY A 211 -1.37 2.20 -20.59
N LYS A 212 -2.51 2.90 -20.45
CA LYS A 212 -3.64 2.45 -19.62
C LYS A 212 -4.50 1.44 -20.38
N ILE A 213 -5.08 0.46 -19.69
CA ILE A 213 -5.87 -0.61 -20.35
C ILE A 213 -7.15 -0.09 -21.02
N GLU A 214 -7.66 1.04 -20.56
CA GLU A 214 -8.78 1.79 -21.14
C GLU A 214 -8.43 2.43 -22.50
N GLU A 215 -7.14 2.73 -22.74
CA GLU A 215 -6.63 3.55 -23.85
C GLU A 215 -5.85 2.77 -24.91
N ILE A 216 -5.47 1.52 -24.64
CA ILE A 216 -4.67 0.68 -25.55
C ILE A 216 -5.53 -0.23 -26.43
N GLU A 217 -5.03 -0.49 -27.63
CA GLU A 217 -5.58 -1.43 -28.61
C GLU A 217 -4.72 -2.71 -28.66
N LEU A 218 -5.36 -3.88 -28.59
CA LEU A 218 -4.70 -5.18 -28.80
C LEU A 218 -5.04 -5.74 -30.20
N PRO A 219 -4.10 -6.45 -30.86
CA PRO A 219 -4.32 -6.94 -32.22
C PRO A 219 -5.19 -8.22 -32.28
N GLU A 220 -5.42 -8.88 -31.15
CA GLU A 220 -6.21 -10.10 -31.03
C GLU A 220 -6.85 -10.22 -29.63
N LYS A 221 -7.87 -11.07 -29.52
CA LYS A 221 -8.49 -11.44 -28.23
C LYS A 221 -7.55 -12.36 -27.42
N VAL A 222 -7.74 -12.40 -26.10
CA VAL A 222 -6.95 -13.23 -25.18
C VAL A 222 -7.77 -14.38 -24.58
N ASP A 223 -7.10 -15.47 -24.21
CA ASP A 223 -7.70 -16.61 -23.50
C ASP A 223 -7.79 -16.34 -21.99
N VAL A 224 -6.80 -15.66 -21.40
CA VAL A 224 -6.70 -15.41 -19.96
C VAL A 224 -6.27 -13.98 -19.68
N ILE A 225 -6.90 -13.34 -18.68
CA ILE A 225 -6.45 -12.07 -18.10
C ILE A 225 -5.90 -12.34 -16.69
N ILE A 226 -4.61 -12.08 -16.51
CA ILE A 226 -3.93 -12.03 -15.21
C ILE A 226 -3.81 -10.56 -14.76
N SER A 227 -3.90 -10.32 -13.46
CA SER A 227 -3.59 -9.03 -12.84
C SER A 227 -3.38 -9.24 -11.35
N GLU A 228 -2.79 -8.25 -10.69
CA GLU A 228 -2.90 -8.07 -9.25
C GLU A 228 -3.55 -6.70 -9.01
N PRO A 229 -4.90 -6.63 -8.92
CA PRO A 229 -5.65 -5.38 -8.81
C PRO A 229 -6.16 -5.08 -7.39
N MET A 230 -5.69 -5.77 -6.35
CA MET A 230 -6.27 -5.70 -5.01
C MET A 230 -5.63 -4.61 -4.16
N GLY A 231 -6.44 -3.67 -3.68
CA GLY A 231 -6.03 -2.69 -2.67
C GLY A 231 -6.41 -3.10 -1.25
N TYR A 232 -6.19 -2.19 -0.29
CA TYR A 232 -6.81 -2.28 1.04
C TYR A 232 -8.33 -2.48 0.94
N MET A 233 -8.89 -3.33 1.81
CA MET A 233 -10.30 -3.75 1.75
C MET A 233 -10.72 -4.29 0.37
N LEU A 234 -9.82 -4.95 -0.37
CA LEU A 234 -9.98 -5.43 -1.75
C LEU A 234 -10.10 -4.31 -2.81
N TYR A 235 -10.90 -3.27 -2.54
CA TYR A 235 -11.35 -2.29 -3.53
C TYR A 235 -10.52 -1.00 -3.63
N ASN A 236 -9.69 -0.66 -2.64
CA ASN A 236 -8.90 0.59 -2.70
C ASN A 236 -8.08 0.67 -3.99
N GLU A 237 -7.71 1.89 -4.40
CA GLU A 237 -7.02 2.18 -5.68
C GLU A 237 -7.90 2.05 -6.93
N ARG A 238 -9.09 1.44 -6.82
CA ARG A 238 -10.06 1.26 -7.92
C ARG A 238 -9.49 0.52 -9.14
N MET A 239 -8.38 -0.22 -8.96
CA MET A 239 -7.73 -0.97 -10.04
C MET A 239 -8.57 -2.16 -10.53
N LEU A 240 -9.46 -2.71 -9.69
CA LEU A 240 -10.47 -3.68 -10.10
C LEU A 240 -11.36 -3.19 -11.25
N GLU A 241 -11.67 -1.89 -11.34
CA GLU A 241 -12.45 -1.34 -12.45
C GLU A 241 -11.68 -1.44 -13.78
N SER A 242 -10.37 -1.18 -13.76
CA SER A 242 -9.49 -1.39 -14.92
C SER A 242 -9.34 -2.88 -15.28
N TYR A 243 -9.36 -3.76 -14.27
CA TYR A 243 -9.35 -5.21 -14.44
C TYR A 243 -10.64 -5.73 -15.12
N LEU A 244 -11.81 -5.23 -14.70
CA LEU A 244 -13.10 -5.53 -15.36
C LEU A 244 -13.18 -4.91 -16.76
N ASN A 245 -12.65 -3.69 -16.97
CA ASN A 245 -12.57 -3.07 -18.30
C ASN A 245 -11.78 -3.93 -19.29
N ALA A 246 -10.75 -4.64 -18.82
CA ALA A 246 -9.95 -5.55 -19.64
C ALA A 246 -10.77 -6.73 -20.22
N LYS A 247 -11.93 -7.10 -19.65
CA LYS A 247 -12.84 -8.12 -20.22
C LYS A 247 -13.22 -7.84 -21.67
N LYS A 248 -13.18 -6.58 -22.13
CA LYS A 248 -13.36 -6.23 -23.55
C LYS A 248 -12.39 -6.95 -24.49
N TRP A 249 -11.23 -7.41 -24.00
CA TRP A 249 -10.24 -8.20 -24.73
C TRP A 249 -10.34 -9.71 -24.50
N LEU A 250 -11.13 -10.16 -23.52
CA LEU A 250 -11.33 -11.59 -23.24
C LEU A 250 -12.12 -12.26 -24.38
N SER A 251 -11.74 -13.51 -24.67
CA SER A 251 -12.48 -14.40 -25.57
C SER A 251 -13.71 -14.99 -24.85
N PRO A 252 -14.75 -15.42 -25.58
CA PRO A 252 -15.79 -16.27 -25.00
C PRO A 252 -15.17 -17.51 -24.33
N CYS A 253 -15.63 -17.84 -23.12
CA CYS A 253 -15.04 -18.89 -22.26
C CYS A 253 -13.58 -18.66 -21.83
N GLY A 254 -13.04 -17.45 -21.97
CA GLY A 254 -11.77 -17.06 -21.39
C GLY A 254 -11.83 -16.96 -19.85
N LYS A 255 -10.68 -16.90 -19.20
CA LYS A 255 -10.55 -16.89 -17.74
C LYS A 255 -9.95 -15.61 -17.16
N MET A 256 -10.24 -15.38 -15.89
CA MET A 256 -9.68 -14.28 -15.09
C MET A 256 -8.95 -14.85 -13.88
N TYR A 257 -7.77 -14.33 -13.62
CA TYR A 257 -6.86 -14.68 -12.52
C TYR A 257 -6.42 -13.38 -11.79
N PRO A 258 -6.94 -13.08 -10.59
CA PRO A 258 -7.95 -13.85 -9.84
C PRO A 258 -9.31 -13.91 -10.53
N SER A 259 -10.10 -14.93 -10.23
CA SER A 259 -11.45 -15.14 -10.79
C SER A 259 -12.54 -14.54 -9.92
N ARG A 260 -12.29 -14.42 -8.60
CA ARG A 260 -13.26 -13.99 -7.59
C ARG A 260 -12.54 -13.36 -6.40
N GLY A 261 -13.18 -12.36 -5.79
CA GLY A 261 -12.78 -11.77 -4.51
C GLY A 261 -13.87 -11.89 -3.45
N ASP A 262 -13.46 -12.26 -2.24
CA ASP A 262 -14.30 -12.41 -1.05
C ASP A 262 -13.86 -11.37 -0.01
N LEU A 263 -14.62 -10.28 0.17
CA LEU A 263 -14.39 -9.32 1.26
C LEU A 263 -15.09 -9.82 2.53
N HIS A 264 -14.31 -10.04 3.59
CA HIS A 264 -14.79 -10.41 4.90
C HIS A 264 -14.96 -9.20 5.81
N VAL A 265 -16.02 -9.21 6.63
CA VAL A 265 -16.35 -8.16 7.61
C VAL A 265 -16.69 -8.80 8.94
N ALA A 266 -16.12 -8.35 10.07
CA ALA A 266 -16.46 -8.83 11.41
C ALA A 266 -16.45 -7.70 12.46
N PRO A 267 -17.40 -7.65 13.42
CA PRO A 267 -17.34 -6.71 14.54
C PRO A 267 -16.20 -7.08 15.49
N PHE A 268 -15.49 -6.08 16.03
CA PHE A 268 -14.37 -6.31 16.94
C PHE A 268 -14.41 -5.47 18.23
N THR A 269 -13.69 -5.94 19.25
CA THR A 269 -13.41 -5.20 20.48
C THR A 269 -11.91 -4.88 20.63
N ASP A 270 -11.55 -3.61 20.75
CA ASP A 270 -10.19 -3.15 21.03
C ASP A 270 -10.21 -1.76 21.67
N ASP A 271 -10.40 -1.73 22.99
CA ASP A 271 -10.33 -0.49 23.80
C ASP A 271 -9.00 0.26 23.63
N ALA A 272 -7.89 -0.47 23.45
CA ALA A 272 -6.57 0.15 23.35
C ALA A 272 -6.45 0.96 22.05
N LEU A 273 -6.89 0.41 20.92
CA LEU A 273 -6.96 1.14 19.65
C LEU A 273 -7.92 2.33 19.72
N TYR A 274 -9.12 2.15 20.29
CA TYR A 274 -10.10 3.23 20.39
C TYR A 274 -9.57 4.39 21.24
N MET A 275 -9.00 4.09 22.41
CA MET A 275 -8.41 5.09 23.30
C MET A 275 -7.15 5.73 22.70
N GLU A 276 -6.39 5.03 21.86
CA GLU A 276 -5.24 5.61 21.15
C GLU A 276 -5.68 6.75 20.21
N GLN A 277 -6.70 6.54 19.39
CA GLN A 277 -7.20 7.59 18.48
C GLN A 277 -7.83 8.75 19.24
N TYR A 278 -8.61 8.45 20.28
CA TYR A 278 -9.16 9.49 21.16
C TYR A 278 -8.07 10.29 21.88
N SER A 279 -6.97 9.63 22.29
CA SER A 279 -5.82 10.30 22.93
C SER A 279 -5.02 11.18 21.97
N LYS A 280 -4.96 10.87 20.67
CA LYS A 280 -4.38 11.78 19.65
C LYS A 280 -5.25 13.04 19.52
N ALA A 281 -6.58 12.88 19.46
CA ALA A 281 -7.50 14.00 19.43
C ALA A 281 -7.41 14.91 20.68
N ASN A 282 -7.12 14.34 21.86
CA ASN A 282 -6.96 15.09 23.11
C ASN A 282 -5.82 16.12 23.09
N PHE A 283 -4.86 16.06 22.15
CA PHE A 283 -3.90 17.15 21.92
C PHE A 283 -4.60 18.50 21.72
N TRP A 284 -5.73 18.49 20.99
CA TRP A 284 -6.51 19.68 20.69
C TRP A 284 -7.33 20.19 21.88
N PHE A 285 -7.45 19.43 22.97
CA PHE A 285 -8.18 19.87 24.17
C PHE A 285 -7.42 20.92 25.01
N GLN A 286 -6.17 21.24 24.64
CA GLN A 286 -5.33 22.19 25.36
C GLN A 286 -5.89 23.62 25.31
N THR A 287 -6.19 24.20 26.47
CA THR A 287 -6.73 25.55 26.62
C THR A 287 -5.70 26.68 26.57
N CYS A 288 -4.41 26.35 26.61
CA CYS A 288 -3.29 27.32 26.62
C CYS A 288 -2.02 26.73 25.97
N PHE A 289 -2.13 26.19 24.76
CA PHE A 289 -0.98 25.76 23.97
C PHE A 289 -0.22 27.00 23.47
N HIS A 290 0.96 27.27 24.04
CA HIS A 290 1.74 28.50 23.78
C HIS A 290 0.92 29.80 23.91
N GLY A 291 -0.06 29.84 24.82
CA GLY A 291 -0.96 30.99 25.01
C GLY A 291 -2.23 30.99 24.14
N VAL A 292 -2.44 29.96 23.31
CA VAL A 292 -3.61 29.81 22.42
C VAL A 292 -4.51 28.68 22.92
N ASN A 293 -5.83 28.90 22.89
CA ASN A 293 -6.81 27.86 23.19
C ASN A 293 -7.14 27.06 21.91
N LEU A 294 -6.83 25.76 21.91
CA LEU A 294 -7.08 24.86 20.78
C LEU A 294 -8.43 24.13 20.85
N SER A 295 -9.12 24.15 22.01
CA SER A 295 -10.25 23.26 22.30
C SER A 295 -11.45 23.42 21.35
N ALA A 296 -11.56 24.55 20.66
CA ALA A 296 -12.57 24.78 19.63
C ALA A 296 -12.49 23.77 18.46
N LEU A 297 -11.31 23.18 18.21
CA LEU A 297 -11.07 22.20 17.15
C LEU A 297 -11.14 20.74 17.62
N GLN A 298 -11.33 20.46 18.91
CA GLN A 298 -11.34 19.09 19.45
C GLN A 298 -12.31 18.17 18.70
N ASN A 299 -13.57 18.58 18.51
CA ASN A 299 -14.59 17.77 17.84
C ASN A 299 -14.27 17.54 16.35
N CYS A 300 -13.58 18.48 15.71
CA CYS A 300 -13.10 18.31 14.33
C CYS A 300 -11.98 17.27 14.28
N ALA A 301 -11.01 17.35 15.19
CA ALA A 301 -9.91 16.40 15.29
C ALA A 301 -10.38 14.98 15.64
N VAL A 302 -11.31 14.82 16.61
CA VAL A 302 -11.92 13.50 16.91
C VAL A 302 -12.53 12.90 15.64
N LYS A 303 -13.34 13.67 14.91
CA LYS A 303 -13.90 13.20 13.64
C LYS A 303 -12.81 12.83 12.63
N GLU A 304 -11.80 13.67 12.45
CA GLU A 304 -10.70 13.40 11.51
C GLU A 304 -9.98 12.08 11.80
N TYR A 305 -9.54 11.85 13.05
CA TYR A 305 -8.89 10.59 13.44
C TYR A 305 -9.82 9.37 13.29
N PHE A 306 -11.10 9.50 13.65
CA PHE A 306 -12.07 8.40 13.52
C PHE A 306 -12.48 8.13 12.06
N ARG A 307 -12.23 9.06 11.13
CA ARG A 307 -12.43 8.86 9.68
C ARG A 307 -11.29 8.10 9.00
N GLN A 308 -10.16 7.83 9.69
CA GLN A 308 -9.05 7.08 9.12
C GLN A 308 -9.24 5.57 9.33
N PRO A 309 -9.31 4.74 8.28
CA PRO A 309 -9.21 3.29 8.44
C PRO A 309 -7.82 2.92 8.97
N ILE A 310 -7.76 2.02 9.95
CA ILE A 310 -6.51 1.61 10.58
C ILE A 310 -5.95 0.40 9.85
N VAL A 311 -4.73 0.51 9.32
CA VAL A 311 -4.02 -0.58 8.62
C VAL A 311 -2.98 -1.17 9.57
N ASP A 312 -3.32 -2.33 10.14
CA ASP A 312 -2.45 -3.18 10.95
C ASP A 312 -2.96 -4.63 11.00
N THR A 313 -2.39 -5.45 11.87
CA THR A 313 -2.83 -6.83 12.09
C THR A 313 -3.16 -7.05 13.57
N PHE A 314 -4.04 -8.01 13.84
CA PHE A 314 -4.68 -8.20 15.14
C PHE A 314 -4.96 -9.68 15.41
N ASP A 315 -5.18 -10.03 16.68
CA ASP A 315 -5.49 -11.40 17.08
C ASP A 315 -6.96 -11.68 16.77
N VAL A 316 -7.26 -12.73 16.00
CA VAL A 316 -8.63 -13.06 15.58
C VAL A 316 -9.64 -13.17 16.74
N ARG A 317 -9.17 -13.41 17.97
CA ARG A 317 -10.01 -13.42 19.19
C ARG A 317 -10.61 -12.05 19.56
N ILE A 318 -10.22 -10.94 18.92
CA ILE A 318 -10.96 -9.67 19.07
C ILE A 318 -12.31 -9.68 18.33
N CYS A 319 -12.52 -10.60 17.39
CA CYS A 319 -13.74 -10.65 16.58
C CYS A 319 -14.92 -11.23 17.40
N MET A 320 -15.95 -10.41 17.62
CA MET A 320 -17.10 -10.74 18.46
C MET A 320 -18.14 -11.64 17.76
N SER A 321 -17.93 -11.94 16.48
CA SER A 321 -18.78 -12.80 15.64
C SER A 321 -17.93 -13.46 14.55
N LYS A 322 -18.47 -14.52 13.94
CA LYS A 322 -18.02 -14.97 12.61
C LYS A 322 -18.14 -13.81 11.62
N SER A 323 -17.24 -13.76 10.64
CA SER A 323 -17.29 -12.76 9.57
C SER A 323 -18.43 -13.03 8.59
N ILE A 324 -19.06 -11.96 8.12
CA ILE A 324 -19.88 -11.96 6.91
C ILE A 324 -18.95 -11.84 5.71
N ARG A 325 -19.37 -12.38 4.56
CA ARG A 325 -18.57 -12.42 3.35
C ARG A 325 -19.36 -11.85 2.18
N HIS A 326 -18.91 -10.73 1.65
CA HIS A 326 -19.35 -10.17 0.39
C HIS A 326 -18.50 -10.74 -0.75
N VAL A 327 -19.10 -11.08 -1.89
CA VAL A 327 -18.47 -11.86 -2.96
C VAL A 327 -18.63 -11.12 -4.28
N VAL A 328 -17.53 -10.93 -5.00
CA VAL A 328 -17.51 -10.44 -6.38
C VAL A 328 -16.88 -11.50 -7.27
N ASP A 329 -17.65 -12.00 -8.23
CA ASP A 329 -17.13 -12.82 -9.33
C ASP A 329 -16.66 -11.89 -10.44
N PHE A 330 -15.37 -11.92 -10.78
CA PHE A 330 -14.79 -10.95 -11.71
C PHE A 330 -15.12 -11.27 -13.18
N LEU A 331 -15.59 -12.48 -13.50
CA LEU A 331 -16.07 -12.78 -14.85
C LEU A 331 -17.44 -12.13 -15.09
N GLU A 332 -18.33 -12.23 -14.12
CA GLU A 332 -19.72 -11.76 -14.22
C GLU A 332 -19.91 -10.27 -13.86
N ALA A 333 -19.13 -9.73 -12.91
CA ALA A 333 -19.29 -8.35 -12.44
C ALA A 333 -18.89 -7.32 -13.51
N GLU A 334 -19.65 -6.23 -13.62
CA GLU A 334 -19.37 -5.11 -14.51
C GLU A 334 -18.73 -3.93 -13.77
N GLU A 335 -18.07 -3.03 -14.51
CA GLU A 335 -17.35 -1.88 -13.94
C GLU A 335 -18.24 -1.01 -13.04
N THR A 336 -19.51 -0.86 -13.41
CA THR A 336 -20.51 -0.09 -12.66
C THR A 336 -20.89 -0.68 -11.31
N ASP A 337 -20.74 -2.00 -11.13
CA ASP A 337 -21.11 -2.69 -9.89
C ASP A 337 -20.14 -2.32 -8.75
N LEU A 338 -18.92 -1.89 -9.12
CA LEU A 338 -17.92 -1.42 -8.17
C LEU A 338 -18.12 0.04 -7.75
N HIS A 339 -18.93 0.84 -8.46
CA HIS A 339 -19.12 2.26 -8.09
C HIS A 339 -19.86 2.47 -6.77
N THR A 340 -20.72 1.54 -6.38
CA THR A 340 -21.51 1.63 -5.14
C THR A 340 -21.79 0.22 -4.63
N ILE A 341 -21.04 -0.19 -3.59
CA ILE A 341 -21.09 -1.54 -3.04
C ILE A 341 -21.83 -1.47 -1.70
N ASP A 342 -23.05 -2.01 -1.63
CA ASP A 342 -23.83 -2.11 -0.38
C ASP A 342 -23.75 -3.54 0.16
N ILE A 343 -23.19 -3.69 1.36
CA ILE A 343 -22.97 -4.94 2.06
C ILE A 343 -23.89 -4.99 3.28
N PRO A 344 -25.04 -5.69 3.21
CA PRO A 344 -25.91 -5.87 4.37
C PRO A 344 -25.23 -6.73 5.44
N LEU A 345 -25.46 -6.39 6.71
CA LEU A 345 -24.84 -7.04 7.86
C LEU A 345 -25.89 -7.61 8.82
N GLU A 346 -25.67 -8.85 9.26
CA GLU A 346 -26.38 -9.54 10.34
C GLU A 346 -25.40 -10.44 11.09
N PHE A 347 -24.95 -10.01 12.27
CA PHE A 347 -23.99 -10.75 13.11
C PHE A 347 -24.66 -11.32 14.35
N HIS A 348 -24.52 -12.63 14.57
CA HIS A 348 -24.85 -13.26 15.86
C HIS A 348 -23.67 -13.14 16.81
N ILE A 349 -23.83 -12.35 17.88
CA ILE A 349 -22.74 -12.02 18.79
C ILE A 349 -22.36 -13.23 19.66
N LEU A 350 -21.11 -13.64 19.57
CA LEU A 350 -20.56 -14.82 20.25
C LEU A 350 -20.04 -14.51 21.66
N GLU A 351 -19.62 -13.27 21.92
CA GLU A 351 -19.05 -12.82 23.19
C GLU A 351 -19.63 -11.47 23.62
N SER A 352 -19.83 -11.27 24.92
CA SER A 352 -20.36 -10.00 25.44
C SER A 352 -19.23 -9.00 25.63
N GLY A 353 -19.41 -7.75 25.18
CA GLY A 353 -18.38 -6.72 25.27
C GLY A 353 -18.73 -5.45 24.51
N THR A 354 -17.75 -4.57 24.38
CA THR A 354 -17.89 -3.29 23.66
C THR A 354 -17.43 -3.47 22.21
N CYS A 355 -18.34 -3.39 21.25
CA CYS A 355 -18.02 -3.36 19.83
C CYS A 355 -17.49 -1.99 19.45
N HIS A 356 -16.21 -1.93 19.09
CA HIS A 356 -15.48 -0.70 18.78
C HIS A 356 -15.48 -0.37 17.28
N GLY A 357 -15.78 -1.34 16.42
CA GLY A 357 -15.67 -1.16 14.97
C GLY A 357 -15.91 -2.44 14.17
N LEU A 358 -15.68 -2.33 12.86
CA LEU A 358 -15.66 -3.45 11.91
C LEU A 358 -14.23 -3.68 11.42
N ALA A 359 -13.81 -4.94 11.40
CA ALA A 359 -12.55 -5.40 10.85
C ALA A 359 -12.79 -6.05 9.48
N PHE A 360 -11.87 -5.81 8.56
CA PHE A 360 -11.94 -6.17 7.15
C PHE A 360 -10.66 -6.87 6.70
N TRP A 361 -10.83 -7.94 5.94
CA TRP A 361 -9.78 -8.63 5.20
C TRP A 361 -10.41 -9.24 3.94
N PHE A 362 -9.60 -9.67 2.99
CA PHE A 362 -10.10 -10.29 1.77
C PHE A 362 -9.34 -11.55 1.37
N ASP A 363 -10.04 -12.43 0.68
CA ASP A 363 -9.45 -13.58 0.00
C ASP A 363 -9.72 -13.45 -1.51
N VAL A 364 -8.82 -13.93 -2.36
CA VAL A 364 -9.07 -14.08 -3.80
C VAL A 364 -8.82 -15.51 -4.25
N ALA A 365 -9.71 -15.98 -5.13
CA ALA A 365 -9.66 -17.33 -5.69
C ALA A 365 -9.20 -17.29 -7.15
N PHE A 366 -8.30 -18.20 -7.51
CA PHE A 366 -7.89 -18.49 -8.87
C PHE A 366 -8.57 -19.79 -9.31
N ALA A 367 -9.73 -19.70 -9.96
CA ALA A 367 -10.58 -20.83 -10.34
C ALA A 367 -10.09 -21.50 -11.65
N GLY A 368 -8.95 -22.16 -11.55
CA GLY A 368 -8.34 -22.87 -12.67
C GLY A 368 -9.01 -24.19 -13.04
N SER A 369 -8.68 -24.71 -14.22
CA SER A 369 -9.28 -25.94 -14.78
C SER A 369 -8.83 -27.19 -14.04
N GLN A 370 -7.67 -27.14 -13.39
CA GLN A 370 -7.07 -28.27 -12.69
C GLN A 370 -7.22 -28.12 -11.17
N GLN A 371 -7.03 -26.90 -10.62
CA GLN A 371 -7.15 -26.64 -9.19
C GLN A 371 -7.53 -25.17 -8.90
N THR A 372 -8.45 -24.97 -7.95
CA THR A 372 -8.67 -23.66 -7.31
C THR A 372 -7.58 -23.38 -6.28
N ILE A 373 -6.83 -22.29 -6.46
CA ILE A 373 -5.86 -21.78 -5.48
C ILE A 373 -6.43 -20.53 -4.81
N TRP A 374 -6.16 -20.34 -3.53
CA TRP A 374 -6.55 -19.15 -2.77
C TRP A 374 -5.32 -18.35 -2.33
N LEU A 375 -5.42 -17.02 -2.41
CA LEU A 375 -4.60 -16.06 -1.69
C LEU A 375 -5.51 -15.46 -0.61
N SER A 376 -5.10 -15.53 0.66
CA SER A 376 -5.86 -14.97 1.79
C SER A 376 -5.07 -13.87 2.47
N THR A 377 -5.78 -12.86 2.98
CA THR A 377 -5.25 -11.82 3.88
C THR A 377 -5.86 -11.91 5.27
N ALA A 378 -6.51 -13.03 5.61
CA ALA A 378 -7.17 -13.21 6.90
C ALA A 378 -6.19 -13.08 8.08
N PRO A 379 -6.63 -12.58 9.26
CA PRO A 379 -5.80 -12.49 10.47
C PRO A 379 -5.39 -13.86 11.05
N THR A 380 -5.88 -14.95 10.47
CA THR A 380 -5.48 -16.34 10.79
C THR A 380 -4.34 -16.87 9.91
N GLU A 381 -4.00 -16.16 8.84
CA GLU A 381 -3.01 -16.57 7.84
C GLU A 381 -1.69 -15.80 7.99
N PRO A 382 -0.59 -16.24 7.35
CA PRO A 382 0.67 -15.51 7.33
C PRO A 382 0.51 -14.08 6.79
N LEU A 383 1.15 -13.12 7.47
CA LEU A 383 0.98 -11.71 7.18
C LEU A 383 1.45 -11.33 5.75
N THR A 384 0.62 -10.54 5.07
CA THR A 384 0.89 -9.96 3.75
C THR A 384 1.06 -8.43 3.87
N HIS A 385 1.57 -7.78 2.82
CA HIS A 385 1.73 -6.32 2.79
C HIS A 385 0.40 -5.54 2.81
N TRP A 386 -0.74 -6.18 2.54
CA TRP A 386 -2.07 -5.58 2.69
C TRP A 386 -2.53 -5.45 4.16
N TYR A 387 -1.93 -6.22 5.07
CA TYR A 387 -2.38 -6.36 6.46
C TYR A 387 -3.88 -6.68 6.54
N GLN A 388 -4.55 -6.18 7.58
CA GLN A 388 -6.00 -6.09 7.66
C GLN A 388 -6.39 -4.61 7.87
N VAL A 389 -7.68 -4.29 7.72
CA VAL A 389 -8.18 -2.91 7.91
C VAL A 389 -9.24 -2.88 9.00
N ARG A 390 -9.16 -1.90 9.90
CA ARG A 390 -10.12 -1.74 11.00
C ARG A 390 -10.74 -0.35 10.97
N CYS A 391 -12.07 -0.29 10.93
CA CYS A 391 -12.84 0.95 10.90
C CYS A 391 -13.54 1.13 12.26
N LEU A 392 -13.19 2.19 13.00
CA LEU A 392 -13.77 2.48 14.31
C LEU A 392 -15.13 3.17 14.21
N LEU A 393 -16.04 2.86 15.13
CA LEU A 393 -17.29 3.60 15.30
C LEU A 393 -17.04 4.91 16.06
N GLU A 394 -17.77 6.00 15.74
CA GLU A 394 -17.71 7.23 16.55
C GLU A 394 -18.22 7.00 17.98
N GLN A 395 -19.15 6.05 18.15
CA GLN A 395 -19.68 5.61 19.44
C GLN A 395 -19.69 4.08 19.50
N PRO A 396 -18.93 3.44 20.40
CA PRO A 396 -18.94 1.99 20.56
C PRO A 396 -20.31 1.47 21.02
N LEU A 397 -20.66 0.25 20.61
CA LEU A 397 -21.92 -0.40 20.95
C LEU A 397 -21.70 -1.46 22.03
N LEU A 398 -22.49 -1.43 23.11
CA LEU A 398 -22.43 -2.48 24.15
C LEU A 398 -23.29 -3.67 23.71
N LEU A 399 -22.64 -4.80 23.46
CA LEU A 399 -23.27 -6.02 22.95
C LEU A 399 -23.23 -7.14 23.99
N LYS A 400 -24.30 -7.93 24.02
CA LYS A 400 -24.39 -9.16 24.80
C LYS A 400 -24.36 -10.37 23.86
N GLN A 401 -23.68 -11.43 24.30
CA GLN A 401 -23.71 -12.74 23.66
C GLN A 401 -25.16 -13.19 23.38
N GLY A 402 -25.41 -13.67 22.16
CA GLY A 402 -26.72 -14.08 21.66
C GLY A 402 -27.58 -12.95 21.10
N GLN A 403 -27.18 -11.68 21.19
CA GLN A 403 -27.84 -10.60 20.44
C GLN A 403 -27.47 -10.65 18.95
N VAL A 404 -28.32 -10.03 18.14
CA VAL A 404 -28.08 -9.78 16.72
C VAL A 404 -27.66 -8.32 16.54
N LEU A 405 -26.55 -8.11 15.84
CA LEU A 405 -26.09 -6.80 15.38
C LEU A 405 -26.35 -6.71 13.88
N THR A 406 -27.33 -5.91 13.49
CA THR A 406 -27.72 -5.67 12.10
C THR A 406 -27.11 -4.38 11.57
N GLY A 407 -27.06 -4.21 10.25
CA GLY A 407 -26.57 -2.97 9.66
C GLY A 407 -26.21 -3.08 8.18
N ARG A 408 -25.32 -2.20 7.73
CA ARG A 408 -24.69 -2.28 6.41
C ARG A 408 -23.33 -1.58 6.37
N VAL A 409 -22.51 -1.94 5.38
CA VAL A 409 -21.35 -1.15 4.92
C VAL A 409 -21.61 -0.74 3.48
N LEU A 410 -21.58 0.56 3.22
CA LEU A 410 -21.67 1.16 1.90
C LEU A 410 -20.29 1.70 1.51
N LEU A 411 -19.74 1.24 0.39
CA LEU A 411 -18.54 1.81 -0.22
C LEU A 411 -18.96 2.60 -1.47
N GLU A 412 -18.72 3.92 -1.46
CA GLU A 412 -19.03 4.82 -2.59
C GLU A 412 -17.73 5.26 -3.27
N ALA A 413 -17.58 4.95 -4.56
CA ALA A 413 -16.37 5.23 -5.31
C ALA A 413 -16.14 6.73 -5.51
N ASN A 414 -15.00 7.25 -5.04
CA ASN A 414 -14.63 8.66 -5.16
C ASN A 414 -13.56 8.88 -6.25
N LYS A 415 -13.41 10.14 -6.70
CA LYS A 415 -12.50 10.52 -7.79
C LYS A 415 -11.02 10.45 -7.44
N ARG A 416 -10.67 10.23 -6.17
CA ARG A 416 -9.27 10.12 -5.69
C ARG A 416 -8.76 8.67 -5.73
N GLN A 417 -9.31 7.84 -6.62
CA GLN A 417 -9.01 6.40 -6.74
C GLN A 417 -9.22 5.64 -5.42
N SER A 418 -10.31 5.91 -4.72
CA SER A 418 -10.62 5.25 -3.45
C SER A 418 -12.12 5.29 -3.18
N TYR A 419 -12.52 4.94 -1.96
CA TYR A 419 -13.90 4.84 -1.52
C TYR A 419 -14.15 5.65 -0.25
N ASP A 420 -15.33 6.26 -0.20
CA ASP A 420 -15.90 6.75 1.06
C ASP A 420 -16.68 5.58 1.67
N VAL A 421 -16.31 5.15 2.88
CA VAL A 421 -16.81 3.91 3.51
C VAL A 421 -17.75 4.26 4.64
N THR A 422 -19.06 4.20 4.41
CA THR A 422 -20.09 4.43 5.42
C THR A 422 -20.52 3.12 6.07
N MET A 423 -20.39 3.00 7.39
CA MET A 423 -20.93 1.87 8.15
C MET A 423 -22.04 2.35 9.10
N GLU A 424 -23.13 1.58 9.14
CA GLU A 424 -24.33 1.85 9.94
C GLU A 424 -24.70 0.56 10.67
N LEU A 425 -24.70 0.57 12.01
CA LEU A 425 -24.92 -0.60 12.86
C LEU A 425 -26.03 -0.36 13.89
N THR A 426 -26.88 -1.36 14.11
CA THR A 426 -28.03 -1.32 15.03
C THR A 426 -28.11 -2.63 15.82
N VAL A 427 -28.25 -2.53 17.15
CA VAL A 427 -28.44 -3.70 18.02
C VAL A 427 -29.93 -4.06 18.06
N GLU A 428 -30.28 -5.23 17.53
CA GLU A 428 -31.68 -5.65 17.36
C GLU A 428 -32.45 -5.66 18.70
N GLY A 429 -33.70 -5.21 18.66
CA GLY A 429 -34.55 -5.08 19.84
C GLY A 429 -34.21 -3.91 20.76
N THR A 430 -33.30 -3.01 20.36
CA THR A 430 -32.93 -1.80 21.12
C THR A 430 -32.95 -0.54 20.24
N THR A 431 -32.78 0.62 20.86
CA THR A 431 -32.54 1.90 20.16
C THR A 431 -31.04 2.24 20.01
N GLN A 432 -30.13 1.30 20.29
CA GLN A 432 -28.69 1.54 20.16
C GLN A 432 -28.27 1.41 18.70
N THR A 433 -27.85 2.54 18.13
CA THR A 433 -27.35 2.66 16.75
C THR A 433 -26.03 3.40 16.75
N SER A 434 -25.10 3.03 15.87
CA SER A 434 -23.86 3.79 15.66
C SER A 434 -23.52 3.85 14.18
N LYS A 435 -22.92 4.97 13.76
CA LYS A 435 -22.57 5.27 12.38
C LYS A 435 -21.19 5.92 12.32
N ASN A 436 -20.44 5.63 11.26
CA ASN A 436 -19.28 6.41 10.86
C ASN A 436 -19.14 6.37 9.32
N THR A 437 -18.45 7.36 8.74
CA THR A 437 -18.07 7.40 7.32
C THR A 437 -16.59 7.67 7.23
N LEU A 438 -15.80 6.72 6.75
CA LEU A 438 -14.35 6.78 6.69
C LEU A 438 -13.84 7.13 5.28
N ASP A 439 -12.64 7.67 5.19
CA ASP A 439 -11.95 7.97 3.93
C ASP A 439 -10.86 6.92 3.66
N LEU A 440 -11.12 5.98 2.75
CA LEU A 440 -10.16 4.91 2.43
C LEU A 440 -8.90 5.41 1.70
N LYS A 441 -8.89 6.68 1.24
CA LYS A 441 -7.70 7.34 0.67
C LYS A 441 -6.70 7.78 1.75
N ASN A 442 -7.15 7.93 3.00
CA ASN A 442 -6.34 8.42 4.13
C ASN A 442 -6.27 7.40 5.29
N PRO A 443 -5.69 6.19 5.06
CA PRO A 443 -5.51 5.20 6.11
C PRO A 443 -4.41 5.60 7.11
N TYR A 444 -4.59 5.21 8.37
CA TYR A 444 -3.54 5.29 9.38
C TYR A 444 -2.79 3.97 9.49
N PHE A 445 -1.53 3.96 9.07
CA PHE A 445 -0.63 2.82 9.20
C PHE A 445 -0.15 2.68 10.65
N ARG A 446 -0.55 1.58 11.30
CA ARG A 446 -0.29 1.34 12.72
C ARG A 446 0.65 0.17 13.00
N TYR A 447 0.95 -0.66 12.00
CA TYR A 447 1.84 -1.80 12.17
C TYR A 447 3.28 -1.39 12.56
N THR A 448 3.78 -1.92 13.66
CA THR A 448 5.12 -1.62 14.22
C THR A 448 6.12 -2.77 14.11
N GLY A 449 5.73 -3.92 13.55
CA GLY A 449 6.52 -5.16 13.62
C GLY A 449 6.50 -5.88 14.97
N ALA A 450 5.83 -5.31 15.99
CA ALA A 450 5.65 -5.97 17.27
C ALA A 450 4.72 -7.20 17.12
N PRO A 451 4.98 -8.30 17.86
CA PRO A 451 4.09 -9.46 17.84
C PRO A 451 2.72 -9.06 18.39
N VAL A 452 1.68 -9.42 17.65
CA VAL A 452 0.29 -9.24 18.04
C VAL A 452 0.04 -9.88 19.41
N GLN A 453 -0.60 -9.15 20.31
CA GLN A 453 -0.93 -9.63 21.65
C GLN A 453 -2.35 -10.19 21.71
N PRO A 454 -2.59 -11.28 22.46
CA PRO A 454 -3.95 -11.74 22.75
C PRO A 454 -4.77 -10.66 23.47
N PRO A 455 -6.11 -10.64 23.30
CA PRO A 455 -6.97 -9.89 24.19
C PRO A 455 -6.73 -10.26 25.68
N PRO A 456 -6.77 -9.30 26.62
CA PRO A 456 -6.67 -9.63 28.05
C PRO A 456 -7.75 -10.62 28.49
N GLY A 457 -7.37 -11.60 29.31
CA GLY A 457 -8.30 -12.58 29.89
C GLY A 457 -8.60 -13.82 29.04
N VAL A 458 -8.18 -13.88 27.77
CA VAL A 458 -8.43 -15.05 26.88
C VAL A 458 -7.31 -16.11 26.89
N ALA A 459 -6.53 -16.15 27.97
CA ALA A 459 -5.41 -17.07 28.13
C ALA A 459 -5.84 -18.36 28.84
N ASN A 460 -5.81 -19.49 28.12
CA ASN A 460 -6.16 -20.82 28.65
C ASN A 460 -5.06 -21.45 29.53
N VAL A 461 -3.90 -20.81 29.61
CA VAL A 461 -2.75 -21.18 30.44
C VAL A 461 -2.19 -19.92 31.10
N SER A 462 -1.56 -20.04 32.26
CA SER A 462 -0.95 -18.90 32.94
C SER A 462 0.09 -18.22 32.04
N PRO A 463 -0.04 -16.93 31.71
CA PRO A 463 0.95 -16.21 30.90
C PRO A 463 2.33 -16.17 31.59
N SER A 464 2.33 -16.10 32.93
CA SER A 464 3.56 -16.13 33.74
C SER A 464 4.25 -17.50 33.66
N GLU A 465 3.52 -18.61 33.78
CA GLU A 465 4.11 -19.95 33.63
C GLU A 465 4.59 -20.20 32.19
N SER A 466 3.86 -19.68 31.21
CA SER A 466 4.24 -19.74 29.79
C SER A 466 5.55 -19.00 29.53
N TYR A 467 5.71 -17.81 30.11
CA TYR A 467 6.94 -17.02 30.04
C TYR A 467 8.13 -17.76 30.69
N TRP A 468 7.97 -18.25 31.93
CA TRP A 468 9.04 -18.99 32.61
C TRP A 468 9.40 -20.27 31.88
N SER A 469 8.41 -21.03 31.37
CA SER A 469 8.65 -22.24 30.57
C SER A 469 9.43 -21.97 29.29
N GLN A 470 9.18 -20.83 28.61
CA GLN A 470 9.98 -20.42 27.44
C GLN A 470 11.40 -20.01 27.83
N LEU A 471 11.56 -19.31 28.95
CA LEU A 471 12.86 -18.84 29.44
C LEU A 471 13.73 -20.01 29.92
N ASP A 472 13.13 -20.98 30.60
CA ASP A 472 13.75 -22.26 30.98
C ASP A 472 14.10 -23.08 29.74
N ALA A 473 13.22 -23.18 28.73
CA ALA A 473 13.52 -23.88 27.48
C ALA A 473 14.68 -23.23 26.69
N GLN A 474 14.80 -21.90 26.71
CA GLN A 474 15.94 -21.18 26.14
C GLN A 474 17.22 -21.41 26.98
N GLY A 475 17.11 -21.39 28.30
CA GLY A 475 18.21 -21.71 29.22
C GLY A 475 18.73 -23.13 29.02
N VAL A 476 17.84 -24.11 28.89
CA VAL A 476 18.17 -25.51 28.61
C VAL A 476 18.81 -25.67 27.23
N ARG A 477 18.33 -24.99 26.17
CA ARG A 477 19.02 -25.00 24.86
C ARG A 477 20.44 -24.46 24.95
N ASN A 478 20.66 -23.38 25.70
CA ASN A 478 22.00 -22.83 25.93
C ASN A 478 22.88 -23.77 26.77
N ALA A 479 22.31 -24.46 27.76
CA ALA A 479 23.02 -25.45 28.57
C ALA A 479 23.39 -26.73 27.81
N VAL A 480 22.50 -27.23 26.92
CA VAL A 480 22.78 -28.39 26.06
C VAL A 480 23.89 -28.09 25.04
N ASN A 481 24.02 -26.82 24.61
CA ASN A 481 25.14 -26.34 23.80
C ASN A 481 26.45 -26.13 24.60
N MET A 482 26.45 -26.34 25.93
CA MET A 482 27.61 -26.15 26.81
C MET A 482 27.87 -27.38 27.71
N VAL A 483 28.46 -28.43 27.13
CA VAL A 483 29.02 -29.54 27.92
C VAL A 483 30.33 -29.07 28.59
N ASN A 484 30.43 -29.23 29.92
CA ASN A 484 31.59 -28.85 30.73
C ASN A 484 32.10 -27.40 30.56
N GLY A 485 31.19 -26.43 30.31
CA GLY A 485 31.54 -25.00 30.30
C GLY A 485 32.35 -24.53 29.10
N MET A 486 32.47 -25.35 28.05
CA MET A 486 32.99 -24.94 26.75
C MET A 486 31.87 -24.88 25.72
N SER A 487 31.81 -23.81 24.91
CA SER A 487 30.89 -23.69 23.78
C SER A 487 31.38 -24.56 22.63
N VAL A 488 30.61 -25.60 22.28
CA VAL A 488 30.99 -26.56 21.23
C VAL A 488 30.63 -26.01 19.84
N ASN A 489 31.41 -25.06 19.34
CA ASN A 489 31.33 -24.60 17.96
C ASN A 489 32.10 -25.54 17.02
N GLY A 490 31.41 -26.60 16.57
CA GLY A 490 31.73 -27.37 15.37
C GLY A 490 32.86 -28.40 15.48
N LEU A 491 32.49 -29.69 15.35
CA LEU A 491 33.04 -30.69 14.41
C LEU A 491 32.65 -32.13 14.81
N GLY A 492 32.02 -32.88 13.89
CA GLY A 492 32.09 -34.36 13.87
C GLY A 492 30.87 -35.15 14.33
N GLU A 493 30.05 -35.56 13.36
CA GLU A 493 28.98 -36.58 13.44
C GLU A 493 29.51 -37.97 13.86
N VAL A 494 28.63 -38.87 14.38
CA VAL A 494 28.10 -40.06 13.64
C VAL A 494 26.81 -40.59 14.32
N SER A 495 25.84 -41.06 13.50
CA SER A 495 24.68 -41.92 13.83
C SER A 495 23.45 -41.26 14.50
N MET A 496 22.20 -41.65 14.19
CA MET A 496 21.68 -42.64 13.21
C MET A 496 20.66 -42.01 12.27
N ASP A 497 20.51 -42.59 11.08
CA ASP A 497 19.30 -42.45 10.27
C ASP A 497 18.05 -42.83 11.08
N THR A 498 17.12 -41.91 11.27
CA THR A 498 15.74 -42.22 11.66
C THR A 498 14.79 -41.21 11.05
N THR A 499 14.25 -41.60 9.89
CA THR A 499 13.08 -40.99 9.26
C THR A 499 11.83 -41.15 10.14
N GLN A 500 11.63 -40.27 11.14
CA GLN A 500 10.33 -39.86 11.69
C GLN A 500 10.49 -38.95 12.92
N THR A 501 10.17 -37.65 12.78
CA THR A 501 9.19 -36.88 13.61
C THR A 501 9.38 -35.37 13.39
N LEU A 502 8.76 -34.84 12.34
CA LEU A 502 8.30 -33.44 12.29
C LEU A 502 6.92 -33.39 11.59
N LEU A 503 6.01 -34.23 12.10
CA LEU A 503 4.59 -34.12 11.83
C LEU A 503 3.87 -33.80 13.14
N ASN A 504 3.31 -32.58 13.14
CA ASN A 504 2.16 -32.15 13.89
C ASN A 504 2.28 -31.99 15.42
N ASN A 505 2.16 -30.72 15.85
CA ASN A 505 1.59 -30.40 17.16
C ASN A 505 0.34 -29.53 16.96
N ASN A 506 -0.66 -30.10 16.29
CA ASN A 506 -2.04 -29.62 16.27
C ASN A 506 -2.97 -30.72 15.74
N LEU A 507 -3.52 -31.56 16.63
CA LEU A 507 -4.84 -32.23 16.57
C LEU A 507 -4.87 -33.45 17.52
N MET A 508 -5.90 -33.52 18.36
CA MET A 508 -6.19 -34.67 19.24
C MET A 508 -7.14 -35.65 18.53
N ALA A 509 -6.72 -36.91 18.36
CA ALA A 509 -7.60 -38.07 18.12
C ALA A 509 -6.82 -39.38 18.33
N SER A 510 -7.48 -40.43 18.85
CA SER A 510 -6.82 -41.65 19.33
C SER A 510 -7.06 -42.91 18.47
N ASN A 511 -6.11 -43.86 18.58
CA ASN A 511 -6.24 -45.33 18.52
C ASN A 511 -5.90 -46.16 17.24
N LEU A 512 -4.82 -46.96 17.39
CA LEU A 512 -4.62 -48.41 17.10
C LEU A 512 -4.13 -48.96 15.72
N ILE A 513 -2.86 -49.42 15.69
CA ILE A 513 -2.30 -50.75 15.24
C ILE A 513 -2.43 -51.20 13.75
N ALA A 514 -1.48 -51.86 13.05
CA ALA A 514 -0.01 -52.09 13.11
C ALA A 514 0.51 -52.92 11.87
N LEU A 515 1.86 -53.14 11.75
CA LEU A 515 2.63 -54.13 10.90
C LEU A 515 2.90 -53.73 9.40
N VAL A 516 4.14 -53.56 8.85
CA VAL A 516 5.33 -54.46 8.63
C VAL A 516 5.21 -55.28 7.30
N ASP A 517 6.18 -55.43 6.35
CA ASP A 517 7.68 -55.36 6.28
C ASP A 517 8.22 -54.90 4.86
N PRO A 518 9.55 -54.71 4.57
CA PRO A 518 10.09 -54.06 3.34
C PRO A 518 10.98 -54.92 2.39
N GLN A 519 11.34 -54.41 1.18
CA GLN A 519 12.52 -54.89 0.41
C GLN A 519 13.03 -53.98 -0.75
N HIS A 520 14.34 -54.12 -1.05
CA HIS A 520 15.15 -53.68 -2.22
C HIS A 520 15.80 -52.27 -2.32
N MET A 521 17.09 -52.29 -2.70
CA MET A 521 18.00 -51.16 -2.99
C MET A 521 18.50 -51.23 -4.45
N ALA A 522 18.95 -50.10 -5.04
CA ALA A 522 20.32 -49.89 -5.56
C ALA A 522 20.52 -48.61 -6.42
N ASP A 523 21.63 -47.91 -6.15
CA ASP A 523 22.57 -47.23 -7.07
C ASP A 523 22.21 -46.03 -8.00
N ALA A 524 22.67 -44.83 -7.56
CA ALA A 524 23.87 -44.12 -8.11
C ALA A 524 23.76 -42.75 -8.85
N ALA A 525 24.52 -41.78 -8.27
CA ALA A 525 25.37 -40.74 -8.88
C ALA A 525 24.80 -39.42 -9.48
N GLN A 526 25.17 -38.27 -8.85
CA GLN A 526 25.86 -37.12 -9.49
C GLN A 526 26.46 -36.12 -8.45
N PRO A 527 27.42 -35.21 -8.80
CA PRO A 527 28.23 -34.44 -7.83
C PRO A 527 28.04 -32.89 -7.80
N ASN A 528 28.40 -32.28 -6.65
CA ASN A 528 29.12 -30.99 -6.36
C ASN A 528 29.25 -29.89 -7.45
N ILE A 529 29.33 -28.55 -7.21
CA ILE A 529 29.36 -27.62 -6.03
C ILE A 529 29.13 -26.18 -6.60
N HIS A 530 28.46 -25.19 -5.98
CA HIS A 530 28.90 -24.23 -4.94
C HIS A 530 27.78 -23.17 -4.67
N PRO A 531 27.81 -22.35 -3.58
CA PRO A 531 28.20 -20.92 -3.75
C PRO A 531 28.94 -20.27 -2.54
N GLY A 532 29.68 -19.17 -2.78
CA GLY A 532 30.14 -18.19 -1.77
C GLY A 532 29.33 -16.87 -1.84
N CYS A 533 29.57 -15.79 -1.08
CA CYS A 533 30.67 -15.44 -0.17
C CYS A 533 30.21 -14.50 0.97
N ILE A 534 30.71 -14.77 2.19
CA ILE A 534 31.25 -13.85 3.23
C ILE A 534 30.56 -12.49 3.53
N SER A 535 30.27 -12.23 4.82
CA SER A 535 30.07 -10.89 5.39
C SER A 535 31.21 -10.53 6.38
N SER A 536 31.58 -9.25 6.50
CA SER A 536 32.82 -8.79 7.15
C SER A 536 32.67 -8.33 8.61
N THR A 537 33.54 -8.80 9.51
CA THR A 537 33.64 -8.32 10.91
C THR A 537 34.82 -7.38 11.15
N GLY A 538 34.60 -6.26 11.85
CA GLY A 538 35.64 -5.31 12.29
C GLY A 538 35.77 -5.21 13.81
N ARG A 539 37.02 -5.23 14.31
CA ARG A 539 37.46 -5.05 15.72
C ARG A 539 36.99 -3.70 16.31
N GLY A 540 36.83 -3.45 17.62
CA GLY A 540 37.20 -4.18 18.84
C GLY A 540 38.24 -3.41 19.69
N ARG A 541 37.99 -3.19 21.01
CA ARG A 541 39.01 -2.79 22.03
C ARG A 541 38.52 -2.97 23.49
N LEU A 542 39.45 -3.06 24.44
CA LEU A 542 39.29 -3.55 25.83
C LEU A 542 39.22 -2.44 26.90
N ALA A 543 38.67 -2.74 28.10
CA ALA A 543 39.43 -2.82 29.39
C ALA A 543 38.54 -3.06 30.65
N ASN A 544 38.94 -4.03 31.49
CA ASN A 544 39.07 -4.08 32.98
C ASN A 544 38.14 -3.23 33.92
N ALA A 545 37.74 -3.64 35.14
CA ALA A 545 37.93 -4.90 35.89
C ALA A 545 37.01 -5.02 37.15
N ALA A 546 36.81 -6.27 37.62
CA ALA A 546 36.63 -6.80 39.00
C ALA A 546 35.79 -6.07 40.11
N ALA A 547 34.75 -6.75 40.61
CA ALA A 547 34.38 -7.00 42.03
C ALA A 547 32.99 -7.71 42.09
N LEU A 548 32.83 -8.97 42.51
CA LEU A 548 32.83 -9.58 43.87
C LEU A 548 31.46 -9.66 44.57
N ALA A 549 31.16 -10.87 45.06
CA ALA A 549 30.18 -11.26 46.10
C ALA A 549 28.69 -11.45 45.73
N SER A 550 28.02 -12.29 46.53
CA SER A 550 26.79 -13.03 46.22
C SER A 550 25.74 -12.88 47.37
N PRO A 551 24.68 -13.72 47.51
CA PRO A 551 23.30 -13.24 47.50
C PRO A 551 22.59 -13.24 48.87
N THR A 552 21.38 -12.67 48.95
CA THR A 552 20.41 -13.04 50.00
C THR A 552 18.95 -12.78 49.60
N SER A 553 18.08 -13.69 50.00
CA SER A 553 16.62 -13.67 49.84
C SER A 553 15.91 -13.25 51.13
N THR A 554 14.72 -12.61 51.07
CA THR A 554 13.43 -13.13 51.60
C THR A 554 12.32 -12.07 51.71
N HIS A 555 11.06 -12.53 51.54
CA HIS A 555 9.75 -12.03 52.05
C HIS A 555 9.58 -10.52 52.41
N THR A 556 8.56 -9.81 51.91
CA THR A 556 7.12 -10.01 52.26
C THR A 556 6.16 -9.36 51.25
N ALA A 557 4.86 -9.69 51.36
CA ALA A 557 3.79 -9.16 50.51
C ALA A 557 3.08 -7.93 51.09
N GLN A 558 2.55 -7.05 50.23
CA GLN A 558 1.37 -6.24 50.56
C GLN A 558 0.58 -5.81 49.30
N LEU A 559 -0.74 -5.75 49.47
CA LEU A 559 -1.76 -5.33 48.48
C LEU A 559 -1.98 -3.81 48.54
N ILE A 560 -2.87 -3.34 47.64
CA ILE A 560 -3.53 -2.02 47.57
C ILE A 560 -2.77 -0.99 46.72
N GLY A 561 -3.52 -0.34 45.82
CA GLY A 561 -2.98 0.59 44.83
C GLY A 561 -3.10 2.07 45.19
N GLY A 562 -2.58 2.90 44.28
CA GLY A 562 -2.72 4.35 44.20
C GLY A 562 -2.37 4.75 42.75
N ALA A 563 -3.18 5.54 42.04
CA ALA A 563 -3.49 6.94 42.30
C ALA A 563 -2.27 7.87 42.08
N ILE A 564 -2.47 8.85 41.21
CA ILE A 564 -1.43 9.70 40.59
C ILE A 564 -1.05 10.88 41.52
N SER A 565 0.16 11.43 41.35
CA SER A 565 0.59 12.86 41.50
C SER A 565 1.92 13.01 42.31
N PRO A 566 2.63 14.16 42.29
CA PRO A 566 3.83 14.25 41.43
C PRO A 566 5.12 14.62 42.20
N SER A 567 6.28 14.26 41.64
CA SER A 567 7.59 14.53 42.25
C SER A 567 8.00 16.01 42.18
N LEU A 568 8.19 16.64 43.34
CA LEU A 568 8.74 17.99 43.48
C LEU A 568 10.25 18.04 43.29
N PHE A 569 10.73 19.15 42.72
CA PHE A 569 12.16 19.45 42.50
C PHE A 569 12.90 19.77 43.81
N THR A 570 14.16 19.31 43.92
CA THR A 570 15.15 19.87 44.86
C THR A 570 16.55 19.93 44.24
N SER A 571 17.16 21.13 44.23
CA SER A 571 18.62 21.35 44.23
C SER A 571 18.91 22.81 44.62
N PRO A 572 20.00 23.10 45.35
CA PRO A 572 20.14 24.36 46.10
C PRO A 572 20.88 25.49 45.34
N ALA A 573 20.67 26.73 45.78
CA ALA A 573 21.36 27.92 45.30
C ALA A 573 22.33 28.50 46.36
N PRO A 574 23.32 29.31 45.94
CA PRO A 574 23.91 30.36 46.78
C PRO A 574 23.76 31.78 46.17
N HIS A 575 23.82 32.81 47.03
CA HIS A 575 23.49 34.21 46.75
C HIS A 575 24.59 35.05 46.06
N HIS A 576 24.21 36.02 45.20
CA HIS A 576 24.70 37.43 45.23
C HIS A 576 23.79 38.40 44.42
N ASN A 577 24.01 39.73 44.56
CA ASN A 577 23.01 40.80 44.32
C ASN A 577 23.17 41.65 43.03
N LEU A 578 22.02 42.05 42.43
CA LEU A 578 21.71 43.29 41.64
C LEU A 578 22.41 43.52 40.26
N PRO A 579 21.90 44.40 39.34
CA PRO A 579 20.60 45.11 39.20
C PRO A 579 19.88 44.81 37.83
N PRO A 580 18.76 45.47 37.41
CA PRO A 580 17.92 45.01 36.28
C PRO A 580 18.25 45.61 34.89
N HIS A 581 17.62 45.02 33.85
CA HIS A 581 17.67 45.31 32.39
C HIS A 581 18.79 44.64 31.55
N ALA A 582 18.53 43.39 31.13
CA ALA A 582 18.93 42.87 29.82
C ALA A 582 18.05 41.65 29.45
N PRO A 583 17.62 41.46 28.19
CA PRO A 583 16.90 40.25 27.78
C PRO A 583 17.89 39.08 27.64
N GLN A 584 17.67 38.01 28.41
CA GLN A 584 18.43 36.75 28.29
C GLN A 584 17.80 35.85 27.20
N PRO A 585 18.60 35.11 26.41
CA PRO A 585 18.10 34.28 25.32
C PRO A 585 17.37 33.04 25.85
N VAL A 586 16.28 32.66 25.16
CA VAL A 586 15.55 31.43 25.44
C VAL A 586 16.42 30.23 25.05
N VAL A 587 16.90 29.49 26.05
CA VAL A 587 17.59 28.21 25.83
C VAL A 587 16.56 27.18 25.40
N MET A 588 16.53 26.85 24.11
CA MET A 588 15.71 25.77 23.58
C MET A 588 16.16 24.42 24.16
N ALA A 589 15.27 23.77 24.91
CA ALA A 589 15.42 22.35 25.23
C ALA A 589 15.09 21.53 23.97
N ASN A 590 16.12 21.00 23.31
CA ASN A 590 15.96 20.07 22.19
C ASN A 590 15.30 18.77 22.71
N TYR A 591 14.01 18.59 22.43
CA TYR A 591 13.39 17.28 22.51
C TYR A 591 13.83 16.44 21.31
N PRO A 592 14.32 15.20 21.51
CA PRO A 592 14.69 14.33 20.39
C PRO A 592 13.43 13.90 19.63
N ILE A 593 13.27 14.40 18.40
CA ILE A 593 12.28 13.88 17.46
C ILE A 593 12.68 12.45 17.11
N SER A 594 11.81 11.48 17.42
CA SER A 594 12.02 10.09 16.99
C SER A 594 11.87 10.00 15.48
N ALA A 595 12.92 9.59 14.79
CA ALA A 595 12.91 9.39 13.33
C ALA A 595 12.04 8.20 12.86
N SER A 596 11.35 7.51 13.78
CA SER A 596 10.57 6.30 13.54
C SER A 596 9.10 6.54 13.18
N LEU A 597 8.67 7.79 13.02
CA LEU A 597 7.25 8.18 12.81
C LEU A 597 6.97 8.91 11.49
N MET A 598 7.92 8.91 10.54
CA MET A 598 7.75 9.54 9.22
C MET A 598 7.69 8.50 8.10
N ILE A 599 6.59 7.74 8.04
CA ILE A 599 6.15 7.02 6.84
C ILE A 599 4.67 7.35 6.63
N GLY A 600 4.35 8.03 5.53
CA GLY A 600 2.98 8.44 5.19
C GLY A 600 2.78 9.95 5.14
N ASP A 601 3.51 10.65 4.26
CA ASP A 601 3.18 12.03 3.88
C ASP A 601 3.28 12.20 2.36
N TYR A 602 2.14 12.48 1.72
CA TYR A 602 2.04 12.88 0.30
C TYR A 602 2.35 14.39 0.13
N VAL A 603 3.49 14.86 0.65
CA VAL A 603 3.94 16.25 0.42
C VAL A 603 5.44 16.27 0.12
N LYS A 604 5.79 16.69 -1.10
CA LYS A 604 7.19 16.96 -1.47
C LYS A 604 7.50 18.43 -1.18
N PRO A 605 8.58 18.76 -0.44
CA PRO A 605 8.97 20.15 -0.23
C PRO A 605 9.47 20.77 -1.54
N THR A 606 8.94 21.94 -1.89
CA THR A 606 9.44 22.79 -2.97
C THR A 606 10.82 23.38 -2.60
N PRO A 607 11.78 23.47 -3.53
CA PRO A 607 13.07 24.09 -3.25
C PRO A 607 12.92 25.60 -3.09
N ALA A 608 13.09 26.09 -1.86
CA ALA A 608 13.07 27.52 -1.55
C ALA A 608 14.34 28.22 -2.05
N ASN A 609 14.29 28.77 -3.27
CA ASN A 609 15.29 29.74 -3.74
C ASN A 609 15.07 31.08 -3.05
N GLY A 610 15.73 31.29 -1.91
CA GLY A 610 15.73 32.57 -1.22
C GLY A 610 16.54 33.62 -1.97
N VAL A 611 15.90 34.72 -2.36
CA VAL A 611 16.57 36.00 -2.64
C VAL A 611 15.91 37.08 -1.81
N TYR A 612 16.50 37.37 -0.65
CA TYR A 612 16.22 38.62 0.06
C TYR A 612 16.77 39.80 -0.74
N ARG A 613 15.92 40.78 -1.02
CA ARG A 613 16.33 42.18 -1.22
C ARG A 613 15.51 43.07 -0.27
N GLN A 614 16.12 44.20 0.06
CA GLN A 614 15.81 45.09 1.19
C GLN A 614 14.41 45.72 1.12
#